data_AF-A0A2V7YGN1-F1
#
_entry.id   AF-A0A2V7YGN1-F1
#
_cell.length_a   1.000
_cell.length_b   1.000
_cell.length_c   1.000
_cell.angle_alpha   90.00
_cell.angle_beta   90.00
_cell.angle_gamma   90.00
#
_symmetry.space_group_name_H-M   'P 1'
#
loop_
_entity.id
_entity.type
_entity.pdbx_description
1 polymer ?
#
loop_
_entity_poly.entity_id
_entity_poly.type
_entity_poly.pdbx_seq_one_letter_code
_entity_poly.pdbx_strand_id
1 'polypeptide(L)' 'MSVATGLDRLLTDLSRLAGRRYGILAHGASITRDGRPIHLALAASPAGPPRALFGPEHGYY' A
#
# COMPACT_ATOMS: atom_id res chain seq x y z
N MET A 1 -21.90 -5.81 -7.66
CA MET A 1 -20.75 -6.76 -7.75
C MET A 1 -19.61 -6.15 -6.94
N SER A 2 -18.95 -6.91 -6.05
CA SER A 2 -17.86 -6.41 -5.22
C SER A 2 -16.52 -6.73 -5.88
N VAL A 3 -15.66 -5.74 -6.11
CA VAL A 3 -14.30 -5.92 -6.65
C VAL A 3 -13.29 -5.99 -5.52
N ALA A 4 -12.31 -6.90 -5.61
CA ALA A 4 -11.13 -6.93 -4.75
C ALA A 4 -9.95 -6.38 -5.55
N THR A 5 -9.42 -5.25 -5.11
CA THR A 5 -8.28 -4.56 -5.75
C THR A 5 -6.99 -5.36 -5.55
N GLY A 6 -5.93 -4.97 -6.27
CA GLY A 6 -4.60 -5.52 -6.02
C GLY A 6 -4.12 -5.28 -4.58
N LEU A 7 -4.46 -4.12 -4.00
CA LEU A 7 -4.13 -3.80 -2.60
C LEU A 7 -4.86 -4.71 -1.62
N ASP A 8 -6.15 -4.97 -1.82
CA ASP A 8 -6.92 -5.87 -0.95
C ASP A 8 -6.28 -7.26 -0.92
N ARG A 9 -5.88 -7.78 -2.08
CA ARG A 9 -5.23 -9.09 -2.20
C ARG A 9 -3.84 -9.10 -1.56
N LEU A 10 -3.06 -8.04 -1.77
CA LEU A 10 -1.73 -7.90 -1.18
C LEU A 10 -1.79 -7.89 0.36
N LEU A 11 -2.79 -7.23 0.95
CA LEU A 11 -2.95 -7.19 2.41
C LEU A 11 -3.36 -8.55 3.01
N THR A 12 -3.93 -9.45 2.21
CA THR A 12 -4.19 -10.84 2.64
C THR A 12 -2.98 -11.77 2.54
N ASP A 13 -2.01 -11.43 1.68
CA ASP A 13 -0.77 -12.21 1.50
C ASP A 13 0.43 -11.28 1.26
N LEU A 14 1.18 -11.03 2.33
CA LEU A 14 2.34 -10.14 2.37
C LEU A 14 3.65 -10.87 2.08
N SER A 15 3.63 -12.14 1.68
CA SER A 15 4.83 -12.94 1.42
C SER A 15 5.82 -12.27 0.47
N ARG A 16 5.32 -11.46 -0.46
CA ARG A 16 6.13 -10.71 -1.44
C ARG A 16 6.91 -9.53 -0.84
N LEU A 17 6.49 -9.04 0.32
CA LEU A 17 7.06 -7.87 1.01
C LEU A 17 7.76 -8.22 2.32
N ALA A 18 7.37 -9.30 2.98
CA ALA A 18 7.90 -9.70 4.29
C ALA A 18 9.43 -9.80 4.28
N GLY A 19 10.08 -9.13 5.24
CA GLY A 19 11.54 -9.13 5.39
C GLY A 19 12.31 -8.36 4.30
N ARG A 20 11.62 -7.66 3.39
CA ARG A 20 12.25 -6.91 2.30
C ARG A 20 12.16 -5.41 2.54
N ARG A 21 13.18 -4.69 2.08
CA ARG A 21 13.08 -3.23 1.92
C ARG A 21 12.37 -2.95 0.62
N TYR A 22 11.29 -2.17 0.68
CA TYR A 22 10.50 -1.81 -0.49
C TYR A 22 10.14 -0.33 -0.47
N GLY A 23 9.83 0.22 -1.65
CA GLY A 23 9.25 1.54 -1.82
C GLY A 23 7.89 1.43 -2.48
N ILE A 24 7.07 2.47 -2.35
CA ILE A 24 5.73 2.52 -2.92
C ILE A 24 5.64 3.73 -3.84
N LEU A 25 5.21 3.50 -5.09
CA LEU A 25 4.72 4.54 -5.98
C LEU A 25 3.20 4.61 -5.84
N ALA A 26 2.66 5.73 -5.35
CA ALA A 26 1.24 5.85 -5.05
C ALA A 26 0.79 7.32 -5.07
N HIS A 27 -0.54 7.52 -5.09
CA HIS A 27 -1.18 8.84 -5.00
C HIS A 27 -2.42 8.77 -4.07
N GLY A 28 -3.16 9.86 -3.92
CA GLY A 28 -4.30 9.96 -2.99
C GLY A 28 -5.41 8.91 -3.15
N ALA A 29 -5.57 8.29 -4.33
CA ALA A 29 -6.56 7.21 -4.52
C ALA A 29 -6.01 5.80 -4.20
N SER A 30 -4.74 5.69 -3.80
CA SER A 30 -4.12 4.43 -3.37
C SER A 30 -4.52 4.12 -1.92
N ILE A 31 -5.80 3.78 -1.74
CA ILE A 31 -6.46 3.54 -0.46
C ILE A 31 -7.05 2.13 -0.39
N THR A 32 -7.18 1.60 0.82
CA THR A 32 -7.94 0.37 1.10
C THR A 32 -9.45 0.62 0.95
N ARG A 33 -10.24 -0.45 0.99
CA ARG A 33 -11.71 -0.38 0.97
C ARG A 33 -12.31 0.53 2.05
N ASP A 34 -11.70 0.59 3.22
CA ASP A 34 -12.09 1.46 4.35
C ASP A 34 -11.46 2.87 4.28
N GLY A 35 -10.82 3.22 3.16
CA GLY A 35 -10.28 4.55 2.92
C GLY A 35 -8.91 4.81 3.56
N ARG A 36 -8.21 3.78 4.03
CA ARG A 36 -6.88 3.94 4.63
C ARG A 36 -5.81 4.07 3.52
N PRO A 37 -4.94 5.08 3.56
CA PRO A 37 -3.81 5.20 2.65
C PRO A 37 -2.90 3.95 2.68
N ILE A 38 -2.45 3.49 1.51
CA ILE A 38 -1.65 2.26 1.34
C ILE A 38 -0.40 2.23 2.24
N HIS A 39 0.30 3.35 2.39
CA HIS A 39 1.52 3.41 3.19
C HIS A 39 1.26 3.20 4.68
N LEU A 40 0.11 3.67 5.20
CA LEU A 40 -0.32 3.43 6.57
C LEU A 40 -0.83 2.00 6.75
N ALA A 41 -1.59 1.47 5.79
CA ALA A 41 -2.07 0.10 5.83
C ALA A 41 -0.91 -0.91 5.88
N LEU A 42 0.13 -0.70 5.05
CA LEU A 42 1.31 -1.57 5.04
C LEU A 42 2.19 -1.37 6.28
N ALA A 43 2.36 -0.13 6.76
CA ALA A 43 3.11 0.14 8.00
C ALA A 43 2.50 -0.55 9.23
N ALA A 44 1.18 -0.68 9.28
CA ALA A 44 0.45 -1.38 10.34
C ALA A 44 0.40 -2.91 10.16
N SER A 45 0.98 -3.44 9.08
CA SER A 45 0.98 -4.87 8.74
C SER A 45 2.34 -5.52 9.04
N PRO A 46 2.45 -6.87 8.98
CA PRO A 46 3.73 -7.57 9.06
C PRO A 46 4.78 -7.18 8.00
N ALA A 47 4.38 -6.51 6.90
CA ALA A 47 5.34 -5.96 5.93
C ALA A 47 6.15 -4.79 6.50
N GLY A 48 5.68 -4.13 7.57
CA GLY A 48 6.30 -2.94 8.14
C GLY A 48 6.22 -1.73 7.21
N PRO A 49 6.80 -0.57 7.60
CA PRO A 49 6.68 0.66 6.81
C PRO A 49 7.51 0.61 5.51
N PRO A 50 7.02 1.22 4.42
CA PRO A 50 7.83 1.39 3.22
C PRO A 50 9.05 2.27 3.50
N ARG A 51 10.18 1.99 2.86
CA ARG A 51 11.41 2.76 3.05
C ARG A 51 11.43 4.07 2.25
N ALA A 52 10.65 4.14 1.18
CA ALA A 52 10.50 5.30 0.33
C ALA A 52 9.07 5.39 -0.21
N LEU A 53 8.58 6.63 -0.37
CA LEU A 53 7.33 6.95 -1.04
C LEU A 53 7.67 7.77 -2.29
N PHE A 54 7.15 7.35 -3.43
CA PHE A 54 7.28 8.02 -4.71
C PHE A 54 5.90 8.54 -5.10
N GLY A 55 5.80 9.85 -5.36
CA GLY A 55 4.59 10.47 -5.89
C GLY A 55 4.67 10.55 -7.42
N PRO A 56 3.58 10.24 -8.15
CA PRO A 56 3.48 10.56 -9.56
C PRO A 56 3.22 12.07 -9.76
N GLU A 57 2.76 12.47 -10.94
CA GLU A 57 2.24 13.82 -11.17
C GLU A 57 1.17 14.18 -10.11
N HIS A 58 1.18 15.45 -9.67
CA HIS A 58 0.34 15.99 -8.59
C HIS A 58 0.62 15.45 -7.18
N GLY A 59 1.60 14.56 -7.00
CA GLY A 59 2.07 14.14 -5.69
C GLY A 59 1.14 13.16 -4.96
N TYR A 60 1.33 13.07 -3.64
CA TYR A 60 0.64 12.09 -2.80
C TYR A 60 -0.56 12.66 -2.03
N TYR A 61 -0.51 13.94 -1.69
CA TYR A 61 -1.51 14.66 -0.88
C TYR A 61 -2.25 15.68 -1.73
#